data_AF-A0A7J6N6Z7-F1
#
_entry.id   AF-A0A7J6N6Z7-F1
#
_cell.length_a   1.000
_cell.length_b   1.000
_cell.length_c   1.000
_cell.angle_alpha   90.00
_cell.angle_beta   90.00
_cell.angle_gamma   90.00
#
_symmetry.space_group_name_H-M   'P 1'
#
loop_
_entity.id
_entity.type
_entity.pdbx_description
1 polymer ?
#
loop_
_entity_poly.entity_id
_entity_poly.type
_entity_poly.pdbx_seq_one_letter_code
_entity_poly.pdbx_strand_id
1 'polypeptide(L)'
;MQLHQPARLFIRVSVNQNDDAREELARKIAEDDNNIEGIVINGAVYNKDNNETISGRETRPFINECVGKWYKELKGKVPIIASGGVMRGHDALDLIEHGASVIQVYSAFIFQGPQAARRLKDQLSDLLLKRGYYNIEEAIGAKLKKNNSRRVKEFHRKRIPFIT
;
A
#
# COMPACT_ATOMS: atom_id res chain seq x y z
N MET A 1 36.02 -1.26 -11.48
CA MET A 1 35.28 -2.47 -11.10
C MET A 1 33.98 -2.01 -10.45
N GLN A 2 32.87 -2.10 -11.17
CA GLN A 2 31.59 -1.55 -10.71
C GLN A 2 31.01 -2.56 -9.70
N LEU A 3 30.94 -2.19 -8.43
CA LEU A 3 30.32 -3.01 -7.40
C LEU A 3 28.86 -3.25 -7.81
N HIS A 4 28.51 -4.51 -8.12
CA HIS A 4 27.13 -4.89 -8.27
C HIS A 4 26.43 -4.62 -6.95
N GLN A 5 25.41 -3.76 -6.97
CA GLN A 5 24.51 -3.63 -5.83
C GLN A 5 23.87 -4.99 -5.57
N PRO A 6 23.77 -5.44 -4.31
CA PRO A 6 23.15 -6.71 -3.99
C PRO A 6 21.70 -6.75 -4.46
N ALA A 7 21.21 -7.95 -4.78
CA ALA A 7 19.81 -8.12 -5.16
C ALA A 7 18.88 -7.63 -4.03
N ARG A 8 17.83 -6.93 -4.43
CA ARG A 8 16.81 -6.39 -3.53
C ARG A 8 15.89 -7.51 -3.07
N LEU A 9 15.68 -7.64 -1.76
CA LEU A 9 14.83 -8.69 -1.20
C LEU A 9 13.50 -8.12 -0.70
N PHE A 10 12.39 -8.71 -1.15
CA PHE A 10 11.05 -8.43 -0.67
C PHE A 10 10.43 -9.70 -0.11
N ILE A 11 9.74 -9.61 1.04
CA ILE A 11 9.05 -10.75 1.64
C ILE A 11 7.55 -10.67 1.35
N ARG A 12 6.98 -11.72 0.76
CA ARG A 12 5.54 -11.83 0.58
C ARG A 12 4.89 -12.51 1.78
N VAL A 13 3.89 -11.86 2.36
CA VAL A 13 3.13 -12.32 3.53
C VAL A 13 1.65 -12.43 3.21
N SER A 14 0.96 -13.31 3.94
CA SER A 14 -0.49 -13.53 3.81
C SER A 14 -1.27 -12.66 4.80
N VAL A 15 -2.51 -12.31 4.46
CA VAL A 15 -3.46 -11.69 5.40
C VAL A 15 -3.94 -12.64 6.51
N ASN A 16 -3.74 -13.95 6.38
CA ASN A 16 -4.20 -14.96 7.36
C ASN A 16 -3.29 -15.19 8.58
N GLN A 17 -2.26 -14.38 8.75
CA GLN A 17 -1.31 -14.50 9.86
C GLN A 17 -1.92 -13.98 11.18
N ASN A 18 -1.59 -14.65 12.29
CA ASN A 18 -1.94 -14.15 13.61
C ASN A 18 -1.10 -12.90 13.97
N ASP A 19 -1.55 -12.15 14.98
CA ASP A 19 -0.92 -10.89 15.36
C ASP A 19 0.51 -11.13 15.90
N ASP A 20 0.73 -12.13 16.75
CA ASP A 20 2.05 -12.43 17.35
C ASP A 20 3.14 -12.73 16.29
N ALA A 21 2.84 -13.58 15.31
CA ALA A 21 3.79 -13.93 14.25
C ALA A 21 4.09 -12.74 13.34
N ARG A 22 3.09 -11.89 13.09
CA ARG A 22 3.29 -10.65 12.33
C ARG A 22 4.22 -9.70 13.08
N GLU A 23 3.98 -9.48 14.36
CA GLU A 23 4.78 -8.58 15.19
C GLU A 23 6.23 -9.05 15.32
N GLU A 24 6.44 -10.36 15.49
CA GLU A 24 7.78 -10.95 15.50
C GLU A 24 8.49 -10.74 14.15
N LEU A 25 7.81 -11.00 13.04
CA LEU A 25 8.38 -10.82 11.71
C LEU A 25 8.66 -9.34 11.41
N ALA A 26 7.77 -8.43 11.80
CA ALA A 26 7.98 -6.99 11.66
C ALA A 26 9.20 -6.51 12.44
N ARG A 27 9.43 -7.05 13.64
CA ARG A 27 10.64 -6.76 14.43
C ARG A 27 11.90 -7.17 13.68
N LYS A 28 11.95 -8.40 13.16
CA LYS A 28 13.09 -8.90 12.37
C LYS A 28 13.30 -8.11 11.08
N ILE A 29 12.22 -7.76 10.38
CA ILE A 29 12.31 -6.94 9.16
C ILE A 29 12.85 -5.53 9.47
N ALA A 30 12.53 -4.98 10.64
CA ALA A 30 13.02 -3.67 11.06
C ALA A 30 14.48 -3.70 11.57
N GLU A 31 15.10 -4.87 11.69
CA GLU A 31 16.54 -5.00 11.95
C GLU A 31 17.30 -4.84 10.63
N ASP A 32 18.15 -3.80 10.54
CA ASP A 32 18.81 -3.38 9.30
C ASP A 32 19.74 -4.47 8.69
N ASP A 33 20.21 -5.44 9.48
CA ASP A 33 21.14 -6.48 9.06
C ASP A 33 20.52 -7.56 8.15
N ASN A 34 19.18 -7.60 8.04
CA ASN A 34 18.48 -8.64 7.28
C ASN A 34 18.35 -8.33 5.77
N ASN A 35 18.75 -7.14 5.32
CA ASN A 35 18.71 -6.70 3.91
C ASN A 35 17.32 -6.87 3.25
N ILE A 36 16.24 -6.70 4.01
CA ILE A 36 14.86 -6.75 3.52
C ILE A 36 14.41 -5.34 3.17
N GLU A 37 14.18 -5.08 1.89
CA GLU A 37 13.85 -3.74 1.40
C GLU A 37 12.35 -3.44 1.42
N GLY A 38 11.50 -4.45 1.62
CA GLY A 38 10.06 -4.25 1.64
C GLY A 38 9.26 -5.51 1.85
N ILE A 39 7.94 -5.33 2.01
CA ILE A 39 7.00 -6.44 2.13
C ILE A 39 5.91 -6.37 1.08
N VAL A 40 5.46 -7.54 0.63
CA VAL A 40 4.30 -7.68 -0.25
C VAL A 40 3.17 -8.32 0.55
N ILE A 41 2.08 -7.59 0.79
CA ILE A 41 0.91 -8.10 1.48
C ILE A 41 -0.07 -8.67 0.46
N ASN A 42 -0.27 -9.98 0.50
CA ASN A 42 -1.21 -10.69 -0.36
C ASN A 42 -2.60 -10.77 0.27
N GLY A 43 -3.59 -10.18 -0.39
CA GLY A 43 -4.97 -10.11 0.07
C GLY A 43 -5.85 -11.31 -0.24
N ALA A 44 -5.31 -12.46 -0.64
CA ALA A 44 -6.10 -13.68 -0.73
C ALA A 44 -6.32 -14.21 0.70
N VAL A 45 -7.57 -14.48 1.06
CA VAL A 45 -7.94 -14.97 2.40
C VAL A 45 -8.28 -16.44 2.28
N TYR A 46 -7.55 -17.27 3.02
CA TYR A 46 -7.84 -18.68 3.20
C TYR A 46 -8.84 -18.87 4.35
N ASN A 47 -9.96 -19.53 4.08
CA ASN A 47 -10.94 -19.91 5.07
C ASN A 47 -10.71 -21.37 5.48
N LYS A 48 -10.38 -21.59 6.76
CA LYS A 48 -10.09 -22.91 7.32
C LYS A 48 -11.34 -23.77 7.48
N ASP A 49 -12.50 -23.15 7.66
CA ASP A 49 -13.75 -23.87 7.97
C ASP A 49 -14.26 -24.64 6.75
N ASN A 50 -14.04 -24.10 5.55
CA ASN A 50 -14.49 -24.70 4.29
C ASN A 50 -13.34 -25.05 3.32
N ASN A 51 -12.08 -24.84 3.71
CA ASN A 51 -10.88 -25.13 2.91
C ASN A 51 -10.84 -24.37 1.56
N GLU A 52 -11.36 -23.15 1.52
CA GLU A 52 -11.40 -22.31 0.32
C GLU A 52 -10.51 -21.08 0.42
N THR A 53 -10.02 -20.60 -0.71
CA THR A 53 -9.33 -19.30 -0.80
C THR A 53 -10.19 -18.31 -1.57
N ILE A 54 -10.57 -17.22 -0.91
CA ILE A 54 -11.28 -16.11 -1.52
C ILE A 54 -10.28 -15.00 -1.89
N SER A 55 -10.56 -14.30 -2.99
CA SER A 55 -9.75 -13.18 -3.46
C SER A 55 -10.62 -12.16 -4.18
N GLY A 56 -10.03 -11.04 -4.58
CA GLY A 56 -10.75 -9.99 -5.30
C GLY A 56 -11.44 -9.02 -4.34
N ARG A 57 -12.62 -8.53 -4.71
CA ARG A 57 -13.28 -7.42 -4.02
C ARG A 57 -13.64 -7.74 -2.56
N GLU A 58 -14.09 -8.97 -2.32
CA GLU A 58 -14.57 -9.41 -1.00
C GLU A 58 -13.47 -9.38 0.07
N THR A 59 -12.20 -9.47 -0.33
CA THR A 59 -11.09 -9.50 0.63
C THR A 59 -10.55 -8.12 1.02
N ARG A 60 -11.12 -7.04 0.48
CA ARG A 60 -10.66 -5.66 0.72
C ARG A 60 -10.57 -5.26 2.19
N PRO A 61 -11.57 -5.54 3.06
CA PRO A 61 -11.49 -5.16 4.46
C PRO A 61 -10.26 -5.78 5.13
N PHE A 62 -10.00 -7.07 4.85
CA PHE A 62 -8.89 -7.82 5.43
C PHE A 62 -7.52 -7.31 4.98
N ILE A 63 -7.34 -7.03 3.69
CA ILE A 63 -6.06 -6.48 3.21
C ILE A 63 -5.84 -5.05 3.71
N ASN A 64 -6.86 -4.19 3.76
CA ASN A 64 -6.73 -2.83 4.30
C ASN A 64 -6.31 -2.85 5.77
N GLU A 65 -6.95 -3.70 6.58
CA GLU A 65 -6.61 -3.87 7.99
C GLU A 65 -5.17 -4.38 8.13
N CYS A 66 -4.81 -5.43 7.39
CA CYS A 66 -3.47 -6.03 7.45
C CYS A 66 -2.38 -5.03 7.05
N VAL A 67 -2.58 -4.28 5.95
CA VAL A 67 -1.68 -3.19 5.54
C VAL A 67 -1.52 -2.16 6.66
N GLY A 68 -2.62 -1.76 7.30
CA GLY A 68 -2.57 -0.80 8.39
C GLY A 68 -1.85 -1.31 9.64
N LYS A 69 -1.98 -2.60 9.97
CA LYS A 69 -1.25 -3.23 11.08
C LYS A 69 0.26 -3.26 10.79
N TRP A 70 0.65 -3.76 9.61
CA TRP A 70 2.06 -3.75 9.17
C TRP A 70 2.67 -2.35 9.12
N TYR A 71 1.94 -1.37 8.58
CA TYR A 71 2.44 0.00 8.49
C TYR A 71 2.77 0.59 9.87
N LYS A 72 1.95 0.29 10.88
CA LYS A 72 2.20 0.71 12.27
C LYS A 72 3.42 0.02 12.86
N GLU A 73 3.53 -1.29 12.70
CA GLU A 73 4.64 -2.09 13.24
C GLU A 73 5.98 -1.74 12.62
N LEU A 74 5.99 -1.53 11.30
CA LEU A 74 7.16 -1.09 10.53
C LEU A 74 7.41 0.42 10.67
N LYS A 75 6.56 1.14 11.42
CA LYS A 75 6.65 2.59 11.68
C LYS A 75 6.77 3.44 10.40
N GLY A 76 6.18 2.96 9.30
CA GLY A 76 6.29 3.56 7.97
C GLY A 76 7.70 3.61 7.38
N LYS A 77 8.68 2.87 7.92
CA LYS A 77 10.08 2.88 7.45
C LYS A 77 10.33 1.89 6.32
N VAL A 78 9.59 0.78 6.30
CA VAL A 78 9.74 -0.28 5.30
C VAL A 78 8.56 -0.17 4.31
N PRO A 79 8.82 -0.04 3.01
CA PRO A 79 7.78 0.12 2.01
C PRO A 79 6.90 -1.13 1.92
N ILE A 80 5.59 -0.87 1.79
CA ILE A 80 4.57 -1.92 1.71
C ILE A 80 4.01 -1.94 0.29
N ILE A 81 4.05 -3.10 -0.33
CA ILE A 81 3.39 -3.38 -1.61
C ILE A 81 2.10 -4.14 -1.32
N ALA A 82 0.94 -3.54 -1.58
CA ALA A 82 -0.33 -4.21 -1.39
C ALA A 82 -0.79 -4.91 -2.68
N SER A 83 -1.20 -6.17 -2.57
CA SER A 83 -1.60 -7.02 -3.68
C SER A 83 -2.93 -7.70 -3.36
N GLY A 84 -4.04 -7.12 -3.82
CA GLY A 84 -5.37 -7.71 -3.61
C GLY A 84 -6.52 -6.72 -3.70
N GLY A 85 -7.60 -7.15 -4.33
CA GLY A 85 -8.89 -6.44 -4.29
C GLY A 85 -9.00 -5.13 -5.08
N VAL A 86 -8.01 -4.69 -5.84
CA VAL A 86 -8.07 -3.39 -6.54
C VAL A 86 -8.76 -3.50 -7.90
N MET A 87 -9.90 -2.82 -8.08
CA MET A 87 -10.69 -2.77 -9.32
C MET A 87 -10.96 -1.34 -9.83
N ARG A 88 -10.77 -0.32 -8.98
CA ARG A 88 -10.95 1.11 -9.27
C ARG A 88 -10.00 1.94 -8.40
N GLY A 89 -9.76 3.20 -8.78
CA GLY A 89 -8.80 4.09 -8.11
C GLY A 89 -9.08 4.31 -6.62
N HIS A 90 -10.35 4.28 -6.19
CA HIS A 90 -10.71 4.36 -4.76
C HIS A 90 -10.10 3.23 -3.93
N ASP A 91 -10.04 2.02 -4.50
CA ASP A 91 -9.51 0.87 -3.78
C ASP A 91 -7.98 0.97 -3.63
N ALA A 92 -7.32 1.52 -4.66
CA ALA A 92 -5.89 1.82 -4.60
C ALA A 92 -5.59 2.92 -3.58
N LEU A 93 -6.38 4.01 -3.60
CA LEU A 93 -6.24 5.09 -2.63
C LEU A 93 -6.46 4.60 -1.21
N ASP A 94 -7.48 3.76 -0.97
CA ASP A 94 -7.73 3.21 0.36
C ASP A 94 -6.52 2.44 0.89
N LEU A 95 -5.90 1.57 0.08
CA LEU A 95 -4.68 0.85 0.48
C LEU A 95 -3.50 1.79 0.74
N ILE A 96 -3.33 2.83 -0.09
CA ILE A 96 -2.29 3.86 0.11
C ILE A 96 -2.51 4.59 1.44
N GLU A 97 -3.74 5.02 1.71
CA GLU A 97 -4.11 5.70 2.96
C GLU A 97 -3.92 4.81 4.20
N HIS A 98 -3.98 3.48 4.04
CA HIS A 98 -3.65 2.51 5.09
C HIS A 98 -2.15 2.22 5.21
N GLY A 99 -1.31 2.69 4.28
CA GLY A 99 0.15 2.59 4.39
C GLY A 99 0.87 1.89 3.24
N ALA A 100 0.16 1.45 2.20
CA ALA A 100 0.80 0.90 1.01
C ALA A 100 1.54 2.00 0.24
N SER A 101 2.79 1.74 -0.15
CA SER A 101 3.59 2.59 -1.03
C SER A 101 3.38 2.24 -2.50
N VAL A 102 3.05 0.98 -2.79
CA VAL A 102 2.85 0.47 -4.16
C VAL A 102 1.64 -0.45 -4.19
N ILE A 103 0.90 -0.42 -5.28
CA ILE A 103 -0.26 -1.30 -5.51
C ILE A 103 0.03 -2.26 -6.66
N GLN A 104 -0.10 -3.56 -6.39
CA GLN A 104 -0.11 -4.61 -7.40
C GLN A 104 -1.53 -4.92 -7.86
N VAL A 105 -1.70 -5.06 -9.16
CA VAL A 105 -3.00 -5.27 -9.79
C VAL A 105 -2.92 -6.50 -10.69
N TYR A 106 -3.83 -7.45 -10.50
CA TYR A 106 -3.94 -8.64 -11.34
C TYR A 106 -5.35 -8.78 -11.89
N SER A 107 -6.34 -9.07 -11.03
CA SER A 107 -7.70 -9.40 -11.48
C SER A 107 -8.38 -8.29 -12.28
N ALA A 108 -8.01 -7.01 -12.07
CA ALA A 108 -8.55 -5.92 -12.89
C ALA A 108 -8.13 -6.03 -14.37
N PHE A 109 -6.93 -6.54 -14.67
CA PHE A 109 -6.52 -6.79 -16.05
C PHE A 109 -7.36 -7.90 -16.69
N ILE A 110 -7.65 -8.95 -15.91
CA ILE A 110 -8.48 -10.07 -16.38
C ILE A 110 -9.92 -9.61 -16.66
N PHE A 111 -10.54 -8.89 -15.72
CA PHE A 111 -11.96 -8.53 -15.82
C PHE A 111 -12.24 -7.24 -16.58
N GLN A 112 -11.27 -6.33 -16.69
CA GLN A 112 -11.48 -4.98 -17.23
C GLN A 112 -10.50 -4.64 -18.36
N GLY A 113 -9.71 -5.63 -18.81
CA GLY A 113 -8.79 -5.53 -19.93
C GLY A 113 -7.49 -4.76 -19.64
N PRO A 114 -6.59 -4.68 -20.63
CA PRO A 114 -5.28 -4.04 -20.50
C PRO A 114 -5.35 -2.54 -20.15
N GLN A 115 -6.47 -1.88 -20.48
CA GLN A 115 -6.71 -0.46 -20.16
C GLN A 115 -6.88 -0.20 -18.65
N ALA A 116 -7.00 -1.26 -17.83
CA ALA A 116 -7.15 -1.14 -16.39
C ALA A 116 -6.03 -0.32 -15.73
N ALA A 117 -4.78 -0.48 -16.17
CA ALA A 117 -3.66 0.30 -15.65
C ALA A 117 -3.87 1.81 -15.81
N ARG A 118 -4.21 2.25 -17.03
CA ARG A 118 -4.46 3.67 -17.33
C ARG A 118 -5.64 4.21 -16.53
N ARG A 119 -6.78 3.50 -16.54
CA ARG A 119 -7.97 3.89 -15.78
C ARG A 119 -7.69 4.02 -14.28
N LEU A 120 -6.98 3.05 -13.70
CA LEU A 120 -6.65 3.08 -12.27
C LEU A 120 -5.75 4.26 -11.92
N LYS A 121 -4.74 4.53 -12.75
CA LYS A 121 -3.84 5.66 -12.58
C LYS A 121 -4.60 6.99 -12.66
N ASP A 122 -5.43 7.18 -13.70
CA ASP A 122 -6.17 8.42 -13.90
C ASP A 122 -7.18 8.66 -12.74
N GLN A 123 -7.91 7.62 -12.33
CA GLN A 123 -8.80 7.69 -11.17
C GLN A 123 -8.05 8.00 -9.88
N LEU A 124 -6.87 7.41 -9.65
CA LEU A 124 -6.07 7.67 -8.46
C LEU A 124 -5.57 9.12 -8.44
N SER A 125 -5.08 9.64 -9.56
CA SER A 125 -4.66 11.05 -9.69
C SER A 125 -5.79 12.02 -9.35
N ASP A 126 -6.99 11.79 -9.91
CA ASP A 126 -8.17 12.61 -9.60
C ASP A 126 -8.53 12.56 -8.12
N LEU A 127 -8.42 11.40 -7.50
CA LEU A 127 -8.76 11.21 -6.09
C LEU A 127 -7.75 11.85 -5.15
N LEU A 128 -6.46 11.79 -5.46
CA LEU A 128 -5.41 12.48 -4.71
C LEU A 128 -5.67 13.99 -4.69
N LEU A 129 -5.97 14.57 -5.86
CA LEU A 129 -6.32 15.99 -5.98
C LEU A 129 -7.58 16.34 -5.17
N LYS A 130 -8.65 15.53 -5.27
CA LYS A 130 -9.90 15.74 -4.54
C LYS A 130 -9.73 15.63 -3.02
N ARG A 131 -8.77 14.82 -2.55
CA ARG A 131 -8.43 14.69 -1.12
C ARG A 131 -7.46 15.78 -0.63
N GLY A 132 -6.93 16.60 -1.53
CA GLY A 132 -5.99 17.68 -1.20
C GLY A 132 -4.56 17.19 -0.96
N TYR A 133 -4.20 16.02 -1.50
CA TYR A 133 -2.82 15.54 -1.50
C TYR A 133 -2.06 16.13 -2.69
N TYR A 134 -0.85 16.60 -2.44
CA TYR A 134 0.04 17.11 -3.49
C TYR A 134 0.76 16.02 -4.25
N ASN A 135 1.09 14.93 -3.56
CA ASN A 135 1.78 13.77 -4.10
C ASN A 135 1.30 12.51 -3.39
N ILE A 136 1.74 11.35 -3.87
CA ILE A 136 1.31 10.06 -3.32
C ILE A 136 1.88 9.84 -1.92
N GLU A 137 3.07 10.38 -1.63
CA GLU A 137 3.76 10.23 -0.35
C GLU A 137 2.98 10.85 0.82
N GLU A 138 2.25 11.94 0.58
CA GLU A 138 1.35 12.53 1.58
C GLU A 138 0.18 11.62 1.94
N ALA A 139 -0.31 10.84 0.97
CA ALA A 139 -1.41 9.91 1.17
C ALA A 139 -0.97 8.64 1.91
N ILE A 140 0.30 8.23 1.82
CA ILE A 140 0.80 7.01 2.48
C ILE A 140 0.56 7.07 4.00
N GLY A 141 -0.27 6.13 4.48
CA GLY A 141 -0.61 5.99 5.90
C GLY A 141 -1.44 7.15 6.47
N ALA A 142 -2.03 8.01 5.63
CA ALA A 142 -2.74 9.21 6.08
C ALA A 142 -3.92 8.90 7.03
N LYS A 143 -4.61 7.76 6.89
CA LYS A 143 -5.68 7.33 7.82
C LYS A 143 -5.17 6.95 9.21
N LEU A 144 -3.86 6.71 9.35
CA LEU A 144 -3.24 6.18 10.57
C LEU A 144 -2.43 7.23 11.34
N LYS A 145 -2.13 8.38 10.70
CA LYS A 145 -1.49 9.52 11.36
C LYS A 145 -2.52 10.18 12.30
N LYS A 146 -2.23 10.25 13.60
CA LYS A 146 -3.05 11.02 14.56
C LYS A 146 -3.06 12.49 14.10
N ASN A 147 -4.24 13.11 14.03
CA ASN A 147 -4.48 14.50 13.61
C ASN A 147 -3.43 15.49 14.15
N ASN A 148 -2.42 15.81 13.35
CA ASN A 148 -1.59 17.01 13.50
C ASN A 148 -2.12 18.11 12.55
N SER A 149 -3.44 18.29 12.58
CA SER A 149 -4.23 19.15 11.70
C SER A 149 -4.00 20.64 12.00
N ARG A 150 -2.77 21.15 11.89
CA ARG A 150 -2.49 22.60 11.83
C ARG A 150 -1.36 23.04 10.90
N ARG A 151 -0.49 22.16 10.37
CA ARG A 151 0.71 22.63 9.63
C ARG A 151 0.61 22.76 8.11
N VAL A 152 -0.43 22.26 7.45
CA VAL A 152 -0.46 22.23 5.96
C VAL A 152 -1.07 23.50 5.32
N LYS A 153 -1.78 24.34 6.08
CA LYS A 153 -2.41 25.56 5.51
C LYS A 153 -1.42 26.69 5.19
N GLU A 154 -0.18 26.62 5.64
CA GLU A 154 0.76 27.76 5.51
C GLU A 154 1.70 27.67 4.29
N PHE A 155 1.86 26.48 3.68
CA PHE A 155 2.77 26.29 2.55
C PHE A 155 2.14 26.57 1.17
N HIS A 156 0.81 26.64 1.09
CA HIS A 156 0.05 26.78 -0.16
C HIS A 156 0.18 28.15 -0.89
N ARG A 157 0.87 29.15 -0.32
CA ARG A 157 0.84 30.52 -0.87
C ARG A 157 1.99 30.87 -1.83
N LYS A 158 3.00 30.03 -2.05
CA LYS A 158 4.10 30.40 -2.95
C LYS A 158 4.49 29.29 -3.92
N ARG A 159 4.29 29.61 -5.22
CA ARG A 159 5.11 29.23 -6.39
C ARG A 159 4.84 27.82 -6.98
N ILE A 160 4.65 27.56 -8.29
CA ILE A 160 4.79 28.31 -9.58
C ILE A 160 3.89 27.61 -10.68
N PRO A 161 3.93 27.93 -12.01
CA PRO A 161 2.76 28.12 -12.86
C PRO A 161 2.39 26.89 -13.73
N PHE A 162 1.15 26.87 -14.23
CA PHE A 162 0.75 25.98 -15.33
C PHE A 162 1.58 26.29 -16.59
N ILE A 163 2.12 25.25 -17.23
CA ILE A 163 2.55 25.32 -18.63
C ILE A 163 1.61 24.40 -19.42
N THR A 164 1.13 24.97 -20.52
CA THR A 164 0.24 24.48 -21.57
C THR A 164 0.62 23.11 -22.13
#